data_AF-A0A7C5ICX5-F1
#
_entry.id   AF-A0A7C5ICX5-F1
#
_cell.length_a   1.000
_cell.length_b   1.000
_cell.length_c   1.000
_cell.angle_alpha   90.00
_cell.angle_beta   90.00
_cell.angle_gamma   90.00
#
_symmetry.space_group_name_H-M   'P 1'
#
loop_
_entity.id
_entity.type
_entity.pdbx_description
1 polymer ?
#
loop_
_entity_poly.entity_id
_entity_poly.type
_entity_poly.pdbx_seq_one_letter_code
_entity_poly.pdbx_strand_id
1 'polypeptide(L)'
;MKEIMELHFREMDEAVKTRSRKIAWCTSVGPAELLRAAGFLVFFPENHGAMLGTTRMATDLIPLANALGYSPDICSYLTSDIGSYLKGESPLSKAYPGISGPPRPDVLVYNTNQCRDVQDWFYFYAREFKVPVLGIQTHRGVGEITRAHI
;
A
#
# COMPACT_ATOMS: atom_id res chain seq x y z
N MET A 1 3.08 -20.56 6.32
CA MET A 1 2.89 -19.09 6.20
C MET A 1 4.12 -18.36 5.65
N LYS A 2 5.32 -18.51 6.23
CA LYS A 2 6.54 -17.84 5.73
C LYS A 2 6.83 -18.12 4.25
N GLU A 3 6.78 -19.38 3.85
CA GLU A 3 7.03 -19.82 2.46
C GLU A 3 6.03 -19.21 1.47
N ILE A 4 4.74 -19.15 1.84
CA ILE A 4 3.68 -18.58 0.99
C ILE A 4 3.93 -17.08 0.78
N MET A 5 4.30 -16.35 1.83
CA MET A 5 4.62 -14.92 1.71
C MET A 5 5.86 -14.69 0.86
N GLU A 6 6.88 -15.54 1.01
CA GLU A 6 8.08 -15.48 0.18
C GLU A 6 7.76 -15.70 -1.30
N LEU A 7 6.99 -16.74 -1.63
CA LEU A 7 6.53 -17.02 -2.99
C LEU A 7 5.75 -15.82 -3.56
N HIS A 8 4.86 -15.23 -2.77
CA HIS A 8 4.07 -14.07 -3.16
C HIS A 8 4.94 -12.86 -3.55
N PHE A 9 5.94 -12.50 -2.73
CA PHE A 9 6.81 -11.37 -3.06
C PHE A 9 7.79 -11.69 -4.21
N ARG A 10 8.24 -12.94 -4.34
CA ARG A 10 9.08 -13.36 -5.48
C ARG A 10 8.33 -13.32 -6.80
N GLU A 11 7.07 -13.75 -6.83
CA GLU A 11 6.21 -13.65 -8.02
C GLU A 11 6.05 -12.18 -8.48
N MET A 12 5.86 -11.26 -7.53
CA MET A 12 5.78 -9.83 -7.85
C MET A 12 7.10 -9.27 -8.37
N ASP A 13 8.22 -9.61 -7.74
CA ASP A 13 9.55 -9.16 -8.18
C ASP A 13 9.88 -9.67 -9.59
N GLU A 14 9.54 -10.93 -9.89
CA GLU A 14 9.64 -11.49 -11.25
C GLU A 14 8.75 -10.73 -12.24
N ALA A 15 7.51 -10.43 -11.87
CA ALA A 15 6.58 -9.69 -12.71
C ALA A 15 7.08 -8.27 -13.01
N VAL A 16 7.68 -7.57 -12.05
CA VAL A 16 8.32 -6.27 -12.28
C VAL A 16 9.49 -6.39 -13.27
N LYS A 17 10.35 -7.41 -13.11
CA LYS A 17 11.55 -7.59 -13.94
C LYS A 17 11.23 -8.01 -15.37
N THR A 18 10.27 -8.90 -15.54
CA THR A 18 9.92 -9.51 -16.84
C THR A 18 8.76 -8.83 -17.53
N ARG A 19 7.99 -8.01 -16.82
CA ARG A 19 6.70 -7.44 -17.27
C ARG A 19 5.68 -8.51 -17.65
N SER A 20 5.76 -9.70 -17.05
CA SER A 20 4.85 -10.81 -17.33
C SER A 20 3.41 -10.52 -16.86
N ARG A 21 3.24 -9.74 -15.78
CA ARG A 21 1.94 -9.39 -15.20
C ARG A 21 1.97 -7.98 -14.60
N LYS A 22 0.81 -7.33 -14.57
CA LYS A 22 0.63 -6.01 -13.93
C LYS A 22 0.40 -6.14 -12.43
N ILE A 23 0.83 -5.13 -11.68
CA ILE A 23 0.75 -5.06 -10.22
C ILE A 23 -0.22 -3.97 -9.80
N ALA A 24 -1.20 -4.33 -8.99
CA ALA A 24 -2.09 -3.41 -8.31
C ALA A 24 -1.66 -3.29 -6.85
N TRP A 25 -1.41 -2.07 -6.38
CA TRP A 25 -1.44 -1.84 -4.93
C TRP A 25 -2.89 -1.66 -4.51
N CYS A 26 -3.29 -2.37 -3.46
CA CYS A 26 -4.64 -2.37 -2.94
C CYS A 26 -4.59 -2.14 -1.44
N THR A 27 -5.45 -1.25 -0.91
CA THR A 27 -5.65 -1.17 0.55
C THR A 27 -6.20 -2.49 1.08
N SER A 28 -5.99 -2.77 2.37
CA SER A 28 -6.35 -4.06 2.98
C SER A 28 -7.83 -4.44 2.84
N VAL A 29 -8.74 -3.45 2.85
CA VAL A 29 -10.19 -3.63 2.61
C VAL A 29 -10.66 -3.03 1.27
N GLY A 30 -9.72 -2.94 0.31
CA GLY A 30 -10.02 -2.61 -1.09
C GLY A 30 -10.58 -3.81 -1.87
N PRO A 31 -11.00 -3.60 -3.12
CA PRO A 31 -11.65 -4.63 -3.95
C PRO A 31 -10.64 -5.62 -4.56
N ALA A 32 -9.91 -6.35 -3.72
CA ALA A 32 -8.81 -7.24 -4.14
C ALA A 32 -9.28 -8.36 -5.08
N GLU A 33 -10.50 -8.89 -4.88
CA GLU A 33 -11.10 -9.92 -5.71
C GLU A 33 -11.31 -9.44 -7.15
N LEU A 34 -11.78 -8.20 -7.33
CA LEU A 34 -11.97 -7.61 -8.66
C LEU A 34 -10.63 -7.44 -9.37
N LEU A 35 -9.59 -7.01 -8.64
CA LEU A 35 -8.24 -6.87 -9.20
C LEU A 35 -7.64 -8.21 -9.61
N ARG A 36 -7.79 -9.24 -8.78
CA ARG A 36 -7.34 -10.60 -9.10
C ARG A 36 -8.09 -11.17 -10.30
N ALA A 37 -9.41 -10.98 -10.36
CA ALA A 37 -10.23 -11.41 -11.51
C ALA A 37 -9.82 -10.69 -12.81
N ALA A 38 -9.38 -9.44 -12.72
CA ALA A 38 -8.80 -8.69 -13.83
C ALA A 38 -7.34 -9.06 -14.16
N GLY A 39 -6.76 -10.05 -13.48
CA GLY A 39 -5.43 -10.62 -13.77
C GLY A 39 -4.25 -9.96 -13.05
N PHE A 40 -4.49 -8.95 -12.20
CA PHE A 40 -3.43 -8.27 -11.47
C PHE A 40 -2.81 -9.15 -10.37
N LEU A 41 -1.52 -8.94 -10.13
CA LEU A 41 -0.90 -9.28 -8.85
C LEU A 41 -1.23 -8.18 -7.84
N VAL A 42 -1.69 -8.55 -6.64
CA VAL A 42 -2.18 -7.58 -5.66
C VAL A 42 -1.23 -7.47 -4.48
N PHE A 43 -0.61 -6.30 -4.32
CA PHE A 43 0.26 -5.93 -3.20
C PHE A 43 -0.51 -5.08 -2.19
N PHE A 44 -0.31 -5.34 -0.90
CA PHE A 44 -0.95 -4.58 0.19
C PHE A 44 0.11 -3.78 0.95
N PRO A 45 0.16 -2.45 0.81
CA PRO A 45 1.17 -1.64 1.49
C PRO A 45 1.04 -1.70 3.03
N GLU A 46 -0.14 -2.03 3.58
CA GLU A 46 -0.31 -2.27 5.01
C GLU A 46 0.49 -3.46 5.54
N ASN A 47 0.69 -4.50 4.73
CA ASN A 47 1.56 -5.62 5.10
C ASN A 47 3.01 -5.14 5.23
N HIS A 48 3.44 -4.26 4.34
CA HIS A 48 4.76 -3.63 4.42
C HIS A 48 4.86 -2.70 5.63
N GLY A 49 3.83 -1.89 5.90
CA GLY A 49 3.70 -1.08 7.13
C GLY A 49 3.82 -1.91 8.41
N ALA A 50 3.17 -3.07 8.46
CA ALA A 50 3.30 -4.01 9.58
C ALA A 50 4.74 -4.53 9.71
N MET A 51 5.39 -4.91 8.60
CA MET A 51 6.79 -5.33 8.60
C MET A 51 7.71 -4.23 9.14
N LEU A 52 7.54 -2.99 8.69
CA LEU A 52 8.33 -1.83 9.15
C LEU A 52 8.24 -1.62 10.66
N GLY A 53 7.04 -1.79 11.24
CA GLY A 53 6.84 -1.78 12.68
C GLY A 53 7.56 -2.93 13.40
N THR A 54 7.36 -4.16 12.92
CA THR A 54 7.94 -5.37 13.58
C THR A 54 9.46 -5.44 13.51
N THR A 55 10.09 -4.88 12.47
CA THR A 55 11.55 -4.82 12.32
C THR A 55 12.17 -3.61 13.02
N ARG A 56 11.35 -2.81 13.73
CA ARG A 56 11.76 -1.57 14.42
C ARG A 56 12.35 -0.51 13.49
N MET A 57 12.10 -0.61 12.19
CA MET A 57 12.56 0.38 11.20
C MET A 57 11.69 1.64 11.22
N ALA A 58 10.42 1.55 11.67
CA ALA A 58 9.50 2.68 11.70
C ALA A 58 10.05 3.90 12.47
N THR A 59 10.78 3.70 13.57
CA THR A 59 11.35 4.77 14.41
C THR A 59 12.29 5.69 13.62
N ASP A 60 13.06 5.13 12.68
CA ASP A 60 14.02 5.88 11.87
C ASP A 60 13.38 6.48 10.61
N LEU A 61 12.25 5.91 10.17
CA LEU A 61 11.62 6.24 8.88
C LEU A 61 10.52 7.28 9.02
N ILE A 62 9.71 7.24 10.09
CA ILE A 62 8.66 8.24 10.34
C ILE A 62 9.21 9.68 10.36
N PRO A 63 10.36 9.97 10.99
CA PRO A 63 10.94 11.32 10.96
C PRO A 63 11.21 11.86 9.55
N LEU A 64 11.50 10.99 8.57
CA LEU A 64 11.72 11.41 7.18
C LEU A 64 10.41 11.92 6.54
N ALA A 65 9.29 11.25 6.80
CA ALA A 65 7.98 11.73 6.35
C ALA A 65 7.59 13.02 7.08
N ASN A 66 7.84 13.13 8.40
CA ASN A 66 7.56 14.35 9.15
C ASN A 66 8.36 15.55 8.64
N ALA A 67 9.61 15.33 8.20
CA ALA A 67 10.44 16.38 7.59
C ALA A 67 9.88 16.90 6.25
N LEU A 68 9.03 16.13 5.56
CA LEU A 68 8.27 16.59 4.39
C LEU A 68 6.94 17.30 4.74
N GLY A 69 6.63 17.46 6.03
CA GLY A 69 5.44 18.16 6.52
C GLY A 69 4.24 17.27 6.86
N TYR A 70 4.41 15.94 6.89
CA TYR A 70 3.37 15.06 7.45
C TYR A 70 3.25 15.28 8.96
N SER A 71 2.01 15.34 9.46
CA SER A 71 1.76 15.46 10.90
C SER A 71 2.21 14.19 11.64
N PRO A 72 2.87 14.31 12.81
CA PRO A 72 3.18 13.17 13.67
C PRO A 72 1.96 12.38 14.15
N ASP A 73 0.75 12.97 14.07
CA ASP A 73 -0.51 12.33 14.47
C ASP A 73 -1.12 11.42 13.39
N ILE A 74 -0.53 11.37 12.19
CA ILE A 74 -1.00 10.53 11.09
C ILE A 74 -0.58 9.08 11.30
N CYS A 75 -1.36 8.15 10.74
CA CYS A 75 -1.10 6.70 10.77
C CYS A 75 0.37 6.35 10.54
N SER A 76 0.95 5.58 11.47
CA SER A 76 2.34 5.14 11.42
C SER A 76 2.65 4.23 10.23
N TYR A 77 1.66 3.51 9.69
CA TYR A 77 1.86 2.70 8.48
C TYR A 77 2.14 3.61 7.28
N LEU A 78 1.35 4.67 7.10
CA LEU A 78 1.54 5.65 6.03
C LEU A 78 2.90 6.34 6.18
N THR A 79 3.21 6.90 7.35
CA THR A 79 4.42 7.72 7.53
C THR A 79 5.69 6.88 7.49
N SER A 80 5.70 5.67 8.05
CA SER A 80 6.86 4.77 7.95
C SER A 80 7.06 4.21 6.55
N ASP A 81 5.98 3.93 5.82
CA ASP A 81 6.05 3.44 4.44
C ASP A 81 6.54 4.52 3.47
N ILE A 82 6.04 5.76 3.59
CA ILE A 82 6.59 6.90 2.86
C ILE A 82 8.06 7.11 3.24
N GLY A 83 8.40 7.06 4.53
CA GLY A 83 9.79 7.16 4.97
C GLY A 83 10.69 6.08 4.38
N SER A 84 10.20 4.84 4.32
CA SER A 84 10.87 3.70 3.67
C SER A 84 11.15 3.97 2.19
N TYR A 85 10.15 4.48 1.46
CA TYR A 85 10.30 4.88 0.06
C TYR A 85 11.33 5.99 -0.12
N LEU A 86 11.27 7.06 0.70
CA LEU A 86 12.21 8.19 0.63
C LEU A 86 13.66 7.77 0.90
N LYS A 87 13.86 6.86 1.87
CA LYS A 87 15.19 6.36 2.22
C LYS A 87 15.71 5.33 1.22
N GLY A 88 14.83 4.68 0.46
CA GLY A 88 15.18 3.54 -0.39
C GLY A 88 15.52 2.28 0.41
N GLU A 89 15.03 2.17 1.65
CA GLU A 89 15.28 1.03 2.55
C GLU A 89 13.98 0.36 2.93
N SER A 90 13.89 -0.96 2.76
CA SER A 90 12.70 -1.75 3.10
C SER A 90 13.08 -2.99 3.93
N PRO A 91 12.23 -3.42 4.88
CA PRO A 91 12.39 -4.71 5.54
C PRO A 91 12.29 -5.90 4.56
N LEU A 92 11.68 -5.72 3.38
CA LEU A 92 11.62 -6.76 2.35
C LEU A 92 13.00 -7.14 1.83
N SER A 93 13.93 -6.19 1.69
CA SER A 93 15.28 -6.50 1.21
C SER A 93 16.12 -7.28 2.22
N LYS A 94 15.84 -7.11 3.51
CA LYS A 94 16.43 -7.90 4.59
C LYS A 94 15.78 -9.28 4.69
N ALA A 95 14.47 -9.36 4.50
CA ALA A 95 13.70 -10.60 4.62
C ALA A 95 13.89 -11.55 3.43
N TYR A 96 14.03 -10.99 2.22
CA TYR A 96 14.05 -11.74 0.96
C TYR A 96 15.22 -11.29 0.07
N PRO A 97 16.34 -12.04 0.06
CA PRO A 97 17.49 -11.73 -0.78
C PRO A 97 17.10 -11.62 -2.26
N GLY A 98 17.54 -10.54 -2.90
CA GLY A 98 17.27 -10.24 -4.32
C GLY A 98 16.06 -9.35 -4.59
N ILE A 99 15.24 -9.05 -3.56
CA ILE A 99 14.14 -8.09 -3.62
C ILE A 99 14.62 -6.78 -2.99
N SER A 100 14.48 -5.65 -3.69
CA SER A 100 14.96 -4.35 -3.17
C SER A 100 13.95 -3.63 -2.27
N GLY A 101 12.66 -3.91 -2.43
CA GLY A 101 11.58 -3.27 -1.67
C GLY A 101 10.20 -3.61 -2.24
N PRO A 102 9.18 -2.80 -1.91
CA PRO A 102 7.86 -2.93 -2.50
C PRO A 102 7.91 -2.91 -4.03
N PRO A 103 7.14 -3.77 -4.72
CA PRO A 103 7.13 -3.81 -6.18
C PRO A 103 6.49 -2.54 -6.74
N ARG A 104 7.02 -2.02 -7.86
CA ARG A 104 6.43 -0.85 -8.52
C ARG A 104 4.98 -1.16 -8.96
N PRO A 105 3.98 -0.33 -8.61
CA PRO A 105 2.60 -0.51 -9.06
C PRO A 105 2.41 -0.09 -10.52
N ASP A 106 1.41 -0.69 -11.18
CA ASP A 106 0.80 -0.22 -12.42
C ASP A 106 -0.52 0.53 -12.16
N VAL A 107 -1.18 0.25 -11.04
CA VAL A 107 -2.42 0.89 -10.60
C VAL A 107 -2.50 0.92 -9.08
N LEU A 108 -3.09 1.98 -8.54
CA LEU A 108 -3.29 2.19 -7.12
C LEU A 108 -4.80 2.17 -6.84
N VAL A 109 -5.26 1.27 -5.97
CA VAL A 109 -6.69 1.11 -5.67
C VAL A 109 -6.95 1.16 -4.17
N TYR A 110 -7.78 2.08 -3.72
CA TYR A 110 -8.09 2.25 -2.30
C TYR A 110 -9.59 2.17 -2.03
N ASN A 111 -9.95 1.85 -0.77
CA ASN A 111 -11.30 1.99 -0.26
C ASN A 111 -11.30 2.74 1.08
N THR A 112 -12.16 3.76 1.21
CA THR A 112 -12.24 4.61 2.41
C THR A 112 -13.06 3.99 3.55
N ASN A 113 -13.57 2.77 3.38
CA ASN A 113 -14.11 1.97 4.49
C ASN A 113 -13.04 1.64 5.55
N GLN A 114 -11.76 1.64 5.18
CA GLN A 114 -10.63 1.48 6.11
C GLN A 114 -10.44 2.73 6.97
N CYS A 115 -10.03 3.81 6.33
CA CYS A 115 -9.87 5.14 6.90
C CYS A 115 -9.76 6.15 5.74
N ARG A 116 -9.66 7.44 6.05
CA ARG A 116 -9.47 8.49 5.01
C ARG A 116 -8.00 8.61 4.57
N ASP A 117 -7.05 8.22 5.42
CA ASP A 117 -5.62 8.44 5.18
C ASP A 117 -5.10 7.61 4.00
N VAL A 118 -5.69 6.45 3.73
CA VAL A 118 -5.30 5.60 2.59
C VAL A 118 -5.46 6.31 1.24
N GLN A 119 -6.41 7.25 1.13
CA GLN A 119 -6.56 8.05 -0.07
C GLN A 119 -5.31 8.91 -0.28
N ASP A 120 -4.87 9.65 0.72
CA ASP A 120 -3.69 10.52 0.60
C ASP A 120 -2.41 9.71 0.40
N TRP A 121 -2.30 8.57 1.09
CA TRP A 121 -1.20 7.63 0.94
C TRP A 121 -1.06 7.16 -0.51
N PHE A 122 -2.18 6.77 -1.14
CA PHE A 122 -2.17 6.31 -2.53
C PHE A 122 -1.95 7.48 -3.50
N TYR A 123 -2.49 8.67 -3.23
CA TYR A 123 -2.20 9.86 -4.04
C TYR A 123 -0.74 10.31 -3.94
N PHE A 124 -0.05 10.08 -2.82
CA PHE A 124 1.40 10.27 -2.74
C PHE A 124 2.11 9.39 -3.77
N TYR A 125 1.86 8.08 -3.76
CA TYR A 125 2.49 7.16 -4.71
C TYR A 125 2.06 7.37 -6.16
N ALA A 126 0.86 7.89 -6.39
CA ALA A 126 0.41 8.28 -7.72
C ALA A 126 1.31 9.36 -8.33
N ARG A 127 1.71 10.34 -7.52
CA ARG A 127 2.64 11.41 -7.95
C ARG A 127 4.03 10.86 -8.21
N GLU A 128 4.51 10.01 -7.33
CA GLU A 128 5.83 9.39 -7.43
C GLU A 128 5.97 8.46 -8.65
N PHE A 129 5.01 7.54 -8.84
CA PHE A 129 5.09 6.52 -9.87
C PHE A 129 4.40 6.89 -11.19
N LYS A 130 3.60 7.97 -11.20
CA LYS A 130 2.79 8.45 -12.34
C LYS A 130 1.82 7.39 -12.85
N VAL A 131 1.07 6.78 -11.93
CA VAL A 131 0.10 5.70 -12.20
C VAL A 131 -1.32 6.12 -11.80
N PRO A 132 -2.37 5.55 -12.44
CA PRO A 132 -3.75 5.88 -12.11
C PRO A 132 -4.13 5.44 -10.69
N VAL A 133 -5.01 6.24 -10.07
CA VAL A 133 -5.62 5.93 -8.78
C VAL A 133 -7.12 5.70 -8.97
N LEU A 134 -7.64 4.59 -8.45
CA LEU A 134 -9.08 4.32 -8.38
C LEU A 134 -9.51 4.20 -6.92
N GLY A 135 -10.50 4.99 -6.53
CA GLY A 135 -10.99 5.03 -5.15
C GLY A 135 -12.43 4.56 -5.05
N ILE A 136 -12.71 3.67 -4.11
CA ILE A 136 -14.07 3.43 -3.62
C ILE A 136 -14.26 4.30 -2.37
N GLN A 137 -15.14 5.30 -2.48
CA GLN A 137 -15.45 6.19 -1.37
C GLN A 137 -16.67 5.67 -0.62
N THR A 138 -16.43 4.72 0.27
CA THR A 138 -17.49 4.16 1.11
C THR A 138 -17.98 5.21 2.11
N HIS A 139 -19.30 5.42 2.14
CA HIS A 139 -19.94 6.33 3.08
C HIS A 139 -19.84 5.78 4.51
N ARG A 140 -19.40 6.61 5.47
CA ARG A 140 -19.14 6.15 6.86
C ARG A 140 -20.40 5.85 7.68
N GLY A 141 -21.57 6.25 7.20
CA GLY A 141 -22.86 5.90 7.79
C GLY A 141 -23.97 6.68 7.10
N VAL A 142 -25.12 6.05 6.85
CA VAL A 142 -26.21 6.56 5.98
C VAL A 142 -27.00 7.74 6.59
N GLY A 143 -26.52 8.32 7.69
CA GLY A 143 -27.30 9.25 8.51
C GLY A 143 -28.62 8.63 8.98
N GLU A 144 -29.64 9.45 9.18
CA GLU A 144 -31.00 8.95 9.39
C GLU A 144 -31.53 8.32 8.09
N ILE A 145 -32.00 7.06 8.17
CA ILE A 145 -32.66 6.41 7.04
C ILE A 145 -34.06 7.01 6.89
N THR A 146 -34.21 7.91 5.93
CA THR A 146 -35.52 8.48 5.57
C THR A 146 -36.21 7.64 4.50
N ARG A 147 -37.50 7.90 4.25
CA ARG A 147 -38.24 7.31 3.12
C ARG A 147 -37.61 7.58 1.75
N ALA A 148 -36.70 8.55 1.62
CA ALA A 148 -36.01 8.83 0.35
C ALA A 148 -34.85 7.85 0.07
N HIS A 149 -34.42 7.08 1.07
CA HIS A 149 -33.35 6.09 0.95
C HIS A 149 -33.86 4.65 0.71
N ILE A 150 -35.19 4.45 0.74
CA ILE A 150 -35.90 3.18 0.48
C ILE A 150 -36.57 3.30 -0.89
#